data_AF-A0A9N9PF66-F1
#
_entry.id   AF-A0A9N9PF66-F1
#
_cell.length_a   1.000
_cell.length_b   1.000
_cell.length_c   1.000
_cell.angle_alpha   90.00
_cell.angle_beta   90.00
_cell.angle_gamma   90.00
#
_symmetry.space_group_name_H-M   'P 1'
#
loop_
_entity.id
_entity.type
_entity.pdbx_description
1 polymer ?
#
loop_
_entity_poly.entity_id
_entity_poly.type
_entity_poly.pdbx_seq_one_letter_code
_entity_poly.pdbx_strand_id
1 'polypeptide(L)'
;PKFLLVTMPVGRSCKNIGPCTICGKHGLKERFRILTPSLLSKAMQSLAALNLKVELNLNDQLCHKHYTELVKMELSKLDATIRACDESLLFRDGYRHLAAIEPQLIREHQ
;
A
#
# COMPACT_ATOMS: atom_id res chain seq x y z
N PRO A 1 34.89 -23.11 29.09
CA PRO A 1 33.80 -22.21 28.62
C PRO A 1 33.97 -21.87 27.13
N LYS A 2 33.13 -22.45 26.26
CA LYS A 2 33.13 -22.19 24.82
C LYS A 2 32.20 -21.01 24.55
N PHE A 3 32.75 -19.86 24.16
CA PHE A 3 31.96 -18.71 23.72
C PHE A 3 31.38 -19.01 22.33
N LEU A 4 30.06 -19.23 22.26
CA LEU A 4 29.35 -19.26 20.99
C LEU A 4 29.29 -17.83 20.46
N LEU A 5 30.09 -17.55 19.43
CA LEU A 5 29.94 -16.35 18.61
C LEU A 5 28.61 -16.47 17.86
N VAL A 6 27.59 -15.80 18.36
CA VAL A 6 26.33 -15.58 17.64
C VAL A 6 26.65 -14.64 16.49
N THR A 7 26.84 -15.19 15.29
CA THR A 7 26.94 -14.39 14.07
C THR A 7 25.59 -13.74 13.81
N MET A 8 25.52 -12.42 13.95
CA MET A 8 24.36 -11.65 13.51
C MET A 8 24.16 -11.88 12.00
N PRO A 9 22.92 -12.09 11.52
CA PRO A 9 22.68 -12.23 10.09
C PRO A 9 23.06 -10.92 9.41
N VAL A 10 24.12 -10.97 8.60
CA VAL A 10 24.55 -9.89 7.71
C VAL A 10 23.32 -9.43 6.92
N GLY A 11 22.90 -8.19 7.16
CA GLY A 11 21.74 -7.60 6.48
C GLY A 11 21.88 -7.82 4.99
N ARG A 12 20.90 -8.50 4.37
CA ARG A 12 20.92 -8.83 2.95
C ARG A 12 21.20 -7.56 2.17
N SER A 13 22.37 -7.47 1.53
CA SER A 13 22.62 -6.43 0.55
C SER A 13 21.51 -6.56 -0.50
N CYS A 14 20.60 -5.59 -0.60
CA CYS A 14 19.64 -5.54 -1.69
C CYS A 14 20.44 -5.31 -2.98
N LYS A 15 20.82 -6.41 -3.65
CA LYS A 15 21.48 -6.36 -4.94
C LYS A 15 20.40 -6.03 -5.96
N ASN A 16 20.57 -4.94 -6.69
CA ASN A 16 19.70 -4.63 -7.82
C ASN A 16 19.93 -5.71 -8.89
N ILE A 17 18.90 -6.47 -9.24
CA ILE A 17 18.95 -7.64 -10.15
C ILE A 17 18.82 -7.18 -11.61
N GLY A 18 18.32 -5.97 -11.85
CA GLY A 18 18.12 -5.45 -13.20
C GLY A 18 17.68 -3.98 -13.24
N PRO A 19 17.06 -3.52 -14.34
CA PRO A 19 16.39 -2.23 -14.40
C PRO A 19 15.05 -2.23 -13.64
N CYS A 20 14.42 -1.07 -13.52
CA CYS A 20 13.02 -0.99 -13.07
C CYS A 20 12.09 -1.55 -14.16
N THR A 21 11.15 -2.41 -13.79
CA THR A 21 10.15 -2.98 -14.72
C THR A 21 9.30 -1.90 -15.41
N ILE A 22 9.01 -0.77 -14.75
CA ILE A 22 8.11 0.25 -15.27
C ILE A 22 8.79 1.25 -16.21
N CYS A 23 9.99 1.72 -15.86
CA CYS A 23 10.69 2.75 -16.66
C CYS A 23 11.96 2.28 -17.36
N GLY A 24 12.36 1.02 -17.18
CA GLY A 24 13.58 0.46 -17.77
C GLY A 24 14.89 1.07 -17.24
N LYS A 25 14.85 2.02 -16.30
CA LYS A 25 16.06 2.65 -15.76
C LYS A 25 16.78 1.73 -14.79
N HIS A 26 18.09 1.65 -14.92
CA HIS A 26 18.98 1.03 -13.93
C HIS A 26 19.81 2.15 -13.27
N GLY A 27 19.76 2.23 -11.95
CA GLY A 27 20.53 3.20 -11.19
C GLY A 27 21.51 2.45 -10.29
N LEU A 28 22.81 2.55 -10.55
CA LEU A 28 23.83 1.91 -9.69
C LEU A 28 23.81 2.47 -8.25
N LYS A 29 23.30 3.70 -8.07
CA LYS A 29 23.22 4.39 -6.76
C LYS A 29 21.83 4.36 -6.13
N GLU A 30 20.78 3.96 -6.86
CA GLU A 30 19.42 3.92 -6.34
C GLU A 30 19.13 2.53 -5.75
N ARG A 31 18.42 2.48 -4.61
CA ARG A 31 18.00 1.22 -4.01
C ARG A 31 16.68 0.78 -4.62
N PHE A 32 16.70 -0.34 -5.33
CA PHE A 32 15.49 -0.90 -5.90
C PHE A 32 14.81 -1.84 -4.90
N ARG A 33 13.51 -2.03 -5.08
CA ARG A 33 12.66 -2.91 -4.28
C ARG A 33 12.16 -4.05 -5.16
N ILE A 34 12.26 -5.27 -4.65
CA ILE A 34 11.72 -6.46 -5.31
C ILE A 34 10.29 -6.69 -4.82
N LEU A 35 9.37 -6.96 -5.74
CA LEU A 35 8.00 -7.30 -5.43
C LEU A 35 7.93 -8.71 -4.83
N THR A 36 7.85 -8.77 -3.50
CA THR A 36 7.43 -9.96 -2.76
C THR A 36 5.93 -10.18 -2.94
N PRO A 37 5.37 -11.37 -2.65
CA PRO A 37 3.94 -11.62 -2.77
C PRO A 37 3.06 -10.57 -2.07
N SER A 38 3.44 -10.19 -0.85
CA SER A 38 2.73 -9.15 -0.09
C SER A 38 2.80 -7.74 -0.72
N LEU A 39 3.88 -7.41 -1.41
CA LEU A 39 4.04 -6.12 -2.07
C LEU A 39 3.34 -6.11 -3.43
N LEU A 40 3.32 -7.24 -4.14
CA LEU A 40 2.59 -7.40 -5.38
C LEU A 40 1.07 -7.26 -5.14
N SER A 41 0.52 -7.94 -4.13
CA SER A 41 -0.89 -7.77 -3.76
C SER A 41 -1.25 -6.33 -3.45
N LYS A 42 -0.37 -5.60 -2.74
CA LYS A 42 -0.57 -4.17 -2.46
C LYS A 42 -0.48 -3.31 -3.72
N ALA A 43 0.49 -3.59 -4.60
CA ALA A 43 0.62 -2.88 -5.87
C ALA A 43 -0.62 -3.07 -6.73
N MET A 44 -1.13 -4.30 -6.86
CA MET A 44 -2.34 -4.60 -7.66
C MET A 44 -3.61 -3.93 -7.12
N GLN A 45 -3.67 -3.63 -5.83
CA GLN A 45 -4.79 -2.90 -5.22
C GLN A 45 -4.68 -1.37 -5.40
N SER A 46 -3.56 -0.86 -5.90
CA SER A 46 -3.38 0.57 -6.12
C SER A 46 -4.08 1.05 -7.40
N LEU A 47 -4.66 2.25 -7.35
CA LEU A 47 -5.22 2.90 -8.53
C LEU A 47 -4.15 3.13 -9.62
N ALA A 48 -2.90 3.35 -9.21
CA ALA A 48 -1.76 3.47 -10.11
C ALA A 48 -1.49 2.19 -10.91
N ALA A 49 -1.85 1.00 -10.39
CA ALA A 49 -1.76 -0.26 -11.14
C ALA A 49 -2.82 -0.43 -12.22
N LEU A 50 -4.00 0.19 -12.08
CA LEU A 50 -5.03 0.15 -13.12
C LEU A 50 -4.62 0.94 -14.38
N ASN A 51 -3.78 1.95 -14.22
CA ASN A 51 -3.30 2.81 -15.32
C ASN A 51 -1.93 2.38 -15.87
N LEU A 52 -1.38 1.27 -15.37
CA LEU A 52 -0.09 0.77 -15.80
C LEU A 52 -0.20 0.10 -17.18
N LYS A 53 0.69 0.47 -18.09
CA LYS A 53 0.82 -0.18 -19.41
C LYS A 53 1.62 -1.48 -19.39
N VAL A 54 2.14 -1.87 -18.23
CA VAL A 54 3.05 -3.01 -18.04
C VAL A 54 2.49 -3.88 -16.92
N GLU A 55 2.48 -5.19 -17.13
CA GLU A 55 2.09 -6.17 -16.11
C GLU A 55 3.18 -6.32 -15.06
N LEU A 56 2.79 -6.32 -13.79
CA LEU A 56 3.68 -6.53 -12.65
C LEU A 56 3.62 -8.00 -12.21
N ASN A 57 4.80 -8.60 -12.03
CA ASN A 57 4.99 -9.99 -11.67
C ASN A 57 5.75 -10.14 -10.35
N LEU A 58 5.72 -11.36 -9.81
CA LEU A 58 6.54 -11.71 -8.64
C LEU A 58 8.03 -11.55 -8.98
N ASN A 59 8.76 -10.98 -8.02
CA ASN A 59 10.18 -10.65 -8.13
C ASN A 59 10.52 -9.52 -9.10
N ASP A 60 9.53 -8.83 -9.67
CA ASP A 60 9.78 -7.61 -10.44
C ASP A 60 10.44 -6.55 -9.58
N GLN A 61 11.27 -5.75 -10.24
CA GLN A 61 12.09 -4.77 -9.57
C GLN A 61 11.58 -3.35 -9.85
N LEU A 62 11.33 -2.60 -8.78
CA LEU A 62 10.83 -1.22 -8.84
C LEU A 62 11.86 -0.24 -8.28
N CYS A 63 12.04 0.90 -8.95
CA CYS A 63 12.79 2.02 -8.38
C CYS A 63 11.99 2.65 -7.23
N HIS A 64 12.63 3.53 -6.44
CA HIS A 64 12.03 4.06 -5.22
C HIS A 64 10.74 4.84 -5.50
N LYS A 65 10.72 5.61 -6.59
CA LYS A 65 9.57 6.39 -7.04
C LYS A 65 8.36 5.48 -7.29
N HIS A 66 8.48 4.52 -8.20
CA HIS A 66 7.39 3.61 -8.56
C HIS A 66 6.94 2.73 -7.40
N TYR A 67 7.88 2.27 -6.57
CA TYR A 67 7.54 1.56 -5.35
C TYR A 67 6.64 2.40 -4.43
N THR A 68 6.95 3.68 -4.28
CA THR A 68 6.20 4.58 -3.41
C THR A 68 4.80 4.84 -3.98
N GLU A 69 4.70 5.11 -5.29
CA GLU A 69 3.43 5.33 -5.99
C GLU A 69 2.50 4.11 -5.91
N LEU A 70 3.03 2.91 -6.17
CA LEU A 70 2.22 1.69 -6.23
C LEU A 70 1.94 1.06 -4.87
N VAL A 71 2.88 1.13 -3.93
CA VAL A 71 2.80 0.32 -2.70
C VAL A 71 2.61 1.16 -1.44
N LYS A 72 3.06 2.42 -1.44
CA LYS A 72 3.12 3.25 -0.21
C LYS A 72 2.07 4.36 -0.16
N MET A 73 1.72 5.00 -1.28
CA MET A 73 1.01 6.28 -1.25
C MET A 73 -0.52 6.21 -1.34
N GLU A 74 -1.09 5.28 -2.10
CA GLU A 74 -2.51 5.36 -2.51
C GLU A 74 -3.51 5.01 -1.41
N LEU A 75 -3.25 3.99 -0.58
CA LEU A 75 -4.25 3.55 0.40
C LEU A 75 -4.51 4.57 1.52
N SER A 76 -3.47 5.27 2.00
CA SER A 76 -3.63 6.15 3.17
C SER A 76 -4.45 7.42 2.90
N LYS A 77 -4.34 8.00 1.69
CA LYS A 77 -5.08 9.22 1.35
C LYS A 77 -6.50 8.91 0.90
N LEU A 78 -6.68 7.81 0.16
CA LEU A 78 -8.00 7.38 -0.24
C LEU A 78 -8.82 6.93 0.97
N ASP A 79 -8.23 6.14 1.87
CA ASP A 79 -8.88 5.72 3.12
C ASP A 79 -9.24 6.92 4.01
N ALA A 80 -8.34 7.88 4.19
CA ALA A 80 -8.64 9.11 4.93
C ALA A 80 -9.76 9.93 4.28
N THR A 81 -9.82 9.98 2.94
CA THR A 81 -10.87 10.70 2.20
C THR A 81 -12.21 9.96 2.29
N ILE A 82 -12.22 8.64 2.13
CA ILE A 82 -13.41 7.80 2.30
C ILE A 82 -13.93 7.95 3.73
N ARG A 83 -13.07 7.85 4.74
CA ARG A 83 -13.44 8.06 6.15
C ARG A 83 -13.99 9.46 6.39
N ALA A 84 -13.34 10.52 5.88
CA ALA A 84 -13.83 11.88 6.03
C ALA A 84 -15.18 12.10 5.32
N CYS A 85 -15.39 11.46 4.16
CA CYS A 85 -16.65 11.49 3.43
C CYS A 85 -17.76 10.74 4.18
N ASP A 86 -17.49 9.53 4.69
CA ASP A 86 -18.42 8.77 5.53
C ASP A 86 -18.82 9.57 6.76
N GLU A 87 -17.84 10.08 7.51
CA GLU A 87 -18.10 10.90 8.70
C GLU A 87 -18.92 12.16 8.35
N SER A 88 -18.67 12.79 7.20
CA SER A 88 -19.43 13.96 6.75
C SER A 88 -20.86 13.63 6.31
N LEU A 89 -21.07 12.47 5.67
CA LEU A 89 -22.40 11.96 5.30
C LEU A 89 -23.22 11.64 6.56
N LEU A 90 -22.58 11.06 7.58
CA LEU A 90 -23.21 10.75 8.86
C LEU A 90 -23.50 12.03 9.68
N PHE A 91 -22.62 13.02 9.65
CA PHE A 91 -22.71 14.23 10.47
C PHE A 91 -23.77 15.23 10.02
N ARG A 92 -23.99 15.40 8.70
CA ARG A 92 -24.78 16.55 8.22
C ARG A 92 -26.28 16.35 8.40
N ASP A 93 -26.82 15.21 7.98
CA ASP A 93 -28.25 14.87 8.14
C ASP A 93 -28.52 13.34 8.06
N GLY A 94 -27.50 12.53 7.73
CA GLY A 94 -27.67 11.12 7.35
C GLY A 94 -28.32 10.25 8.42
N TYR A 95 -27.84 10.30 9.66
CA TYR A 95 -28.44 9.53 10.75
C TYR A 95 -29.83 10.02 11.13
N ARG A 96 -30.12 11.33 11.08
CA ARG A 96 -31.46 11.86 11.37
C ARG A 96 -32.48 11.44 10.31
N HIS A 97 -32.06 11.43 9.04
CA HIS A 97 -32.92 11.00 7.94
C HIS A 97 -33.14 9.48 7.94
N LEU A 98 -32.09 8.69 8.18
CA LEU A 98 -32.19 7.24 8.33
C LEU A 98 -33.02 6.84 9.55
N ALA A 99 -32.84 7.52 10.68
CA ALA A 99 -33.64 7.27 11.88
C ALA A 99 -35.10 7.72 11.74
N ALA A 100 -35.40 8.68 10.86
CA ALA A 100 -36.77 9.05 10.51
C ALA A 100 -37.46 7.99 9.63
N ILE A 101 -36.70 7.26 8.80
CA ILE A 101 -37.19 6.18 7.94
C ILE A 101 -37.25 4.85 8.69
N GLU A 102 -36.26 4.57 9.55
CA GLU A 102 -36.14 3.34 10.33
C GLU A 102 -35.82 3.65 11.82
N PRO A 103 -36.85 3.91 12.63
CA PRO A 103 -36.72 4.40 14.03
C PRO A 103 -35.99 3.44 14.98
N GLN A 104 -35.82 2.19 14.56
CA GLN A 104 -35.22 1.12 15.35
C GLN A 104 -33.69 1.18 15.42
N LEU A 105 -33.04 1.94 14.52
CA LEU A 105 -31.59 2.17 14.53
C LEU A 105 -31.08 3.03 15.70
N ILE A 106 -31.96 3.79 16.38
CA ILE A 106 -31.56 4.66 17.51
C ILE A 106 -31.24 3.83 18.77
N ARG A 107 -31.75 2.58 18.88
CA ARG A 107 -31.69 1.81 20.14
C ARG A 107 -30.42 1.01 20.38
N GLU A 108 -29.50 0.94 19.42
CA GLU A 108 -28.29 0.10 19.54
C GLU A 108 -27.01 0.86 19.92
N HIS A 109 -27.09 2.17 20.13
CA HIS A 109 -25.95 3.02 20.53
C HIS A 109 -26.23 3.80 21.82
N GLN A 110 -26.54 3.08 22.91
CA GLN A 110 -26.47 3.58 24.27
C GLN A 110 -25.31 2.95 25.04
#